data_AF-A0A8W7Q4N2-F1
#
_entry.id   AF-A0A8W7Q4N2-F1
#
_cell.length_a   1.000
_cell.length_b   1.000
_cell.length_c   1.000
_cell.angle_alpha   90.00
_cell.angle_beta   90.00
_cell.angle_gamma   90.00
#
_symmetry.space_group_name_H-M   'P 1'
#
loop_
_entity.id
_entity.type
_entity.pdbx_description
1 polymer ?
#
loop_
_entity_poly.entity_id
_entity_poly.type
_entity_poly.pdbx_seq_one_letter_code
_entity_poly.pdbx_strand_id
1 'polypeptide(L)'
;MHPTWNWKLFLCAIFLVFVAASSASEKVASIVQHQEWFSEYASILEITMQIKRQGNSNATLTFNKELVKLLANATLEMRSIDNTTESAILQADTIGQPCRVLLLELLKIFRTIGQAELQACAAYTMGLLDYWTKQRFFSFANIVHRDATELTHRVGLILEQYNKITQMDNILEVLQEEYYAFNSYNSALQEVLNRELDRFARADHPVRATLSDCLDTTVTLHQLDMDYVLGYLETGCMTWK
;
A
#
# COMPACT_ATOMS: atom_id res chain seq x y z
N MET A 1 -1.52 -81.99 -35.40
CA MET A 1 -0.79 -80.80 -34.93
C MET A 1 -1.72 -80.03 -34.00
N HIS A 2 -1.60 -80.22 -32.69
CA HIS A 2 -2.32 -79.40 -31.72
C HIS A 2 -1.49 -78.13 -31.48
N PRO A 3 -2.08 -76.92 -31.63
CA PRO A 3 -1.38 -75.71 -31.24
C PRO A 3 -1.22 -75.75 -29.72
N THR A 4 0.00 -75.85 -29.23
CA THR A 4 0.32 -75.61 -27.83
C THR A 4 0.11 -74.12 -27.57
N TRP A 5 -1.12 -73.77 -27.19
CA TRP A 5 -1.47 -72.44 -26.73
C TRP A 5 -0.55 -72.10 -25.55
N ASN A 6 0.39 -71.19 -25.78
CA ASN A 6 1.38 -70.79 -24.77
C ASN A 6 0.70 -69.94 -23.69
N TRP A 7 0.01 -70.60 -22.76
CA TRP A 7 -0.72 -69.99 -21.65
C TRP A 7 0.14 -69.03 -20.82
N LYS A 8 1.45 -69.30 -20.72
CA LYS A 8 2.42 -68.42 -20.06
C LYS A 8 2.58 -67.07 -20.78
N LEU A 9 2.60 -67.04 -22.12
CA LEU A 9 2.66 -65.79 -22.88
C LEU A 9 1.35 -65.00 -22.75
N PHE A 10 0.21 -65.69 -22.68
CA PHE A 10 -1.09 -65.07 -22.48
C PHE A 10 -1.21 -64.42 -21.09
N LEU A 11 -0.76 -65.10 -20.03
CA LEU A 11 -0.71 -64.56 -18.68
C LEU A 11 0.26 -63.37 -18.56
N CYS A 12 1.44 -63.42 -19.17
CA CYS A 12 2.36 -62.28 -19.22
C CYS A 12 1.76 -61.08 -19.96
N ALA A 13 1.06 -61.31 -21.08
CA ALA A 13 0.39 -60.24 -21.81
C ALA A 13 -0.75 -59.61 -21.00
N ILE A 14 -1.58 -60.40 -20.33
CA ILE A 14 -2.64 -59.89 -19.43
C ILE A 14 -2.03 -59.07 -18.29
N PHE A 15 -0.95 -59.57 -17.67
CA PHE A 15 -0.27 -58.85 -16.58
C PHE A 15 0.31 -57.51 -17.06
N LEU A 16 0.95 -57.48 -18.22
CA LEU A 16 1.47 -56.24 -18.82
C LEU A 16 0.36 -55.24 -19.16
N VAL A 17 -0.79 -55.71 -19.67
CA VAL A 17 -1.96 -54.86 -19.92
C VAL A 17 -2.54 -54.31 -18.62
N PHE A 18 -2.61 -55.12 -17.55
CA PHE A 18 -3.05 -54.67 -16.24
C PHE A 18 -2.13 -53.60 -15.65
N VAL A 19 -0.81 -53.82 -15.69
CA VAL A 19 0.18 -52.85 -15.21
C VAL A 19 0.12 -51.54 -16.02
N ALA A 20 0.00 -51.64 -17.35
CA ALA A 20 -0.15 -50.46 -18.21
C ALA A 20 -1.43 -49.68 -17.88
N ALA A 21 -2.57 -50.38 -17.70
CA ALA A 21 -3.85 -49.75 -17.34
C ALA A 21 -3.80 -49.08 -15.96
N SER A 22 -3.17 -49.72 -14.96
CA SER A 22 -2.97 -49.14 -13.63
C SER A 22 -2.11 -47.86 -13.69
N SER A 23 -0.99 -47.89 -14.42
CA SER A 23 -0.11 -46.72 -14.56
C SER A 23 -0.79 -45.55 -15.27
N ALA A 24 -1.64 -45.83 -16.26
CA ALA A 24 -2.43 -44.80 -16.94
C ALA A 24 -3.48 -44.20 -16.00
N SER A 25 -4.14 -45.03 -15.18
CA SER A 25 -5.10 -44.58 -14.16
C SER A 25 -4.48 -43.65 -13.13
N GLU A 26 -3.28 -43.97 -12.63
CA GLU A 26 -2.55 -43.13 -11.66
C GLU A 26 -2.18 -41.76 -12.26
N LYS A 27 -1.71 -41.74 -13.50
CA LYS A 27 -1.36 -40.48 -14.20
C LYS A 27 -2.57 -39.59 -14.45
N VAL A 28 -3.71 -40.18 -14.86
CA VAL A 28 -4.97 -39.43 -14.99
C VAL A 28 -5.40 -38.84 -13.65
N ALA A 29 -5.34 -39.62 -12.57
CA ALA A 29 -5.65 -39.14 -11.23
C ALA A 29 -4.73 -37.97 -10.81
N SER A 30 -3.44 -38.06 -11.12
CA SER A 30 -2.48 -36.99 -10.80
C SER A 30 -2.71 -35.71 -11.61
N ILE A 31 -3.08 -35.81 -12.90
CA ILE A 31 -3.45 -34.64 -13.71
C ILE A 31 -4.70 -33.96 -13.13
N VAL A 32 -5.72 -34.73 -12.75
CA VAL A 32 -6.94 -34.20 -12.10
C VAL A 32 -6.58 -33.52 -10.77
N GLN A 33 -5.70 -34.13 -9.97
CA GLN A 33 -5.22 -33.52 -8.73
C GLN A 33 -4.52 -32.16 -8.97
N HIS A 34 -3.72 -32.03 -10.02
CA HIS A 34 -3.12 -30.72 -10.37
C HIS A 34 -4.19 -29.70 -10.78
N GLN A 35 -5.22 -30.11 -11.52
CA GLN A 35 -6.35 -29.22 -11.85
C GLN A 35 -7.07 -28.73 -10.58
N GLU A 36 -7.30 -29.62 -9.62
CA GLU A 36 -7.87 -29.28 -8.31
C GLU A 36 -6.96 -28.30 -7.56
N TRP A 37 -5.65 -28.56 -7.51
CA TRP A 37 -4.69 -27.66 -6.87
C TRP A 37 -4.66 -26.27 -7.51
N PHE A 38 -4.66 -26.16 -8.83
CA PHE A 38 -4.70 -24.86 -9.50
C PHE A 38 -6.02 -24.11 -9.23
N SER A 39 -7.14 -24.82 -9.18
CA SER A 39 -8.46 -24.26 -8.84
C SER A 39 -8.51 -23.75 -7.40
N GLU A 40 -8.05 -24.57 -6.44
CA GLU A 40 -7.97 -24.21 -5.04
C GLU A 40 -7.03 -23.02 -4.83
N TYR A 41 -5.88 -23.01 -5.50
CA TYR A 41 -4.93 -21.92 -5.44
C TYR A 41 -5.54 -20.61 -5.94
N ALA A 42 -6.23 -20.62 -7.08
CA ALA A 42 -6.89 -19.43 -7.62
C ALA A 42 -7.91 -18.85 -6.63
N SER A 43 -8.70 -19.72 -5.98
CA SER A 43 -9.67 -19.32 -4.96
C SER A 43 -9.01 -18.73 -3.71
N ILE A 44 -8.03 -19.44 -3.12
CA ILE A 44 -7.30 -18.99 -1.92
C ILE A 44 -6.57 -17.68 -2.21
N LEU A 45 -5.96 -17.57 -3.39
CA LEU A 45 -5.22 -16.38 -3.78
C LEU A 45 -6.12 -15.16 -3.90
N GLU A 46 -7.29 -15.28 -4.55
CA GLU A 46 -8.22 -14.15 -4.66
C GLU A 46 -8.72 -13.73 -3.27
N ILE A 47 -9.10 -14.66 -2.40
CA ILE A 47 -9.51 -14.37 -1.02
C ILE A 47 -8.38 -13.64 -0.28
N THR A 48 -7.16 -14.16 -0.37
CA THR A 48 -5.98 -13.57 0.28
C THR A 48 -5.71 -12.15 -0.23
N MET A 49 -5.81 -11.93 -1.54
CA MET A 49 -5.63 -10.61 -2.15
C MET A 49 -6.72 -9.63 -1.75
N GLN A 50 -7.99 -10.06 -1.62
CA GLN A 50 -9.06 -9.21 -1.10
C GLN A 50 -8.80 -8.78 0.34
N ILE A 51 -8.37 -9.70 1.21
CA ILE A 51 -7.99 -9.38 2.59
C ILE A 51 -6.85 -8.36 2.62
N LYS A 52 -5.83 -8.54 1.78
CA LYS A 52 -4.70 -7.60 1.70
C LYS A 52 -5.10 -6.23 1.15
N ARG A 53 -5.96 -6.17 0.13
CA ARG A 53 -6.51 -4.91 -0.39
C ARG A 53 -7.28 -4.16 0.70
N GLN A 54 -8.09 -4.86 1.50
CA GLN A 54 -8.77 -4.27 2.65
C GLN A 54 -7.78 -3.79 3.72
N GLY A 55 -6.76 -4.59 4.02
CA GLY A 55 -5.67 -4.21 4.92
C GLY A 55 -4.96 -2.94 4.46
N ASN A 56 -4.67 -2.81 3.17
CA ASN A 56 -4.05 -1.62 2.59
C ASN A 56 -4.92 -0.36 2.74
N SER A 57 -6.22 -0.49 2.48
CA SER A 57 -7.20 0.60 2.68
C SER A 57 -7.25 1.03 4.14
N ASN A 58 -7.27 0.07 5.08
CA ASN A 58 -7.28 0.37 6.52
C ASN A 58 -5.98 1.04 6.99
N ALA A 59 -4.81 0.53 6.56
CA ALA A 59 -3.52 1.11 6.90
C ALA A 59 -3.41 2.56 6.38
N THR A 60 -3.85 2.80 5.14
CA THR A 60 -3.88 4.14 4.53
C THR A 60 -4.81 5.08 5.30
N LEU A 61 -6.01 4.62 5.67
CA LEU A 61 -6.96 5.42 6.44
C LEU A 61 -6.41 5.81 7.80
N THR A 62 -5.80 4.87 8.52
CA THR A 62 -5.19 5.13 9.83
C THR A 62 -4.07 6.15 9.70
N PHE A 63 -3.18 5.98 8.73
CA PHE A 63 -2.08 6.92 8.50
C PHE A 63 -2.58 8.32 8.15
N ASN A 64 -3.60 8.45 7.28
CA ASN A 64 -4.19 9.75 6.96
C ASN A 64 -4.80 10.44 8.18
N LYS A 65 -5.46 9.68 9.08
CA LYS A 65 -5.97 10.23 10.35
C LYS A 65 -4.85 10.76 11.24
N GLU A 66 -3.70 10.09 11.28
CA GLU A 66 -2.53 10.59 12.02
C GLU A 66 -2.02 11.91 11.45
N LEU A 67 -1.88 12.02 10.12
CA LEU A 67 -1.42 13.25 9.47
C LEU A 67 -2.40 14.42 9.71
N VAL A 68 -3.71 14.15 9.67
CA VAL A 68 -4.73 15.17 9.99
C VAL A 68 -4.63 15.64 11.44
N LYS A 69 -4.28 14.76 12.39
CA LYS A 69 -4.06 15.17 13.78
C LYS A 69 -2.86 16.11 13.91
N LEU A 70 -1.76 15.86 13.20
CA LEU A 70 -0.61 16.76 13.19
C LEU A 70 -1.00 18.15 12.68
N LEU A 71 -1.71 18.21 11.54
CA LEU A 71 -2.24 19.46 11.00
C LEU A 71 -3.16 20.19 11.98
N ALA A 72 -4.06 19.46 12.64
CA ALA A 72 -4.98 20.04 13.61
C ALA A 72 -4.25 20.63 14.82
N ASN A 73 -3.23 19.94 15.34
CA ASN A 73 -2.43 20.43 16.46
C ASN A 73 -1.70 21.74 16.11
N ALA A 74 -1.00 21.78 14.97
CA ALA A 74 -0.34 23.00 14.50
C ALA A 74 -1.34 24.15 14.28
N THR A 75 -2.53 23.85 13.73
CA THR A 75 -3.60 24.84 13.56
C THR A 75 -4.04 25.44 14.91
N LEU A 76 -4.20 24.60 15.93
CA LEU A 76 -4.60 25.05 17.27
C LEU A 76 -3.51 25.92 17.90
N GLU A 77 -2.25 25.55 17.72
CA GLU A 77 -1.11 26.31 18.21
C GLU A 77 -1.04 27.69 17.56
N MET A 78 -1.07 27.77 16.22
CA MET A 78 -1.11 29.05 15.49
C MET A 78 -2.28 29.94 15.93
N ARG A 79 -3.47 29.36 16.15
CA ARG A 79 -4.62 30.11 16.69
C ARG A 79 -4.38 30.63 18.11
N SER A 80 -3.70 29.86 18.95
CA SER A 80 -3.33 30.29 20.30
C SER A 80 -2.37 31.49 20.26
N ILE A 81 -1.40 31.44 19.34
CA ILE A 81 -0.44 32.53 19.10
C ILE A 81 -1.19 33.79 18.61
N ASP A 82 -2.06 33.62 17.62
CA ASP A 82 -2.90 34.70 17.08
C ASP A 82 -3.73 35.39 18.16
N ASN A 83 -4.43 34.60 18.99
CA ASN A 83 -5.30 35.14 20.03
C ASN A 83 -4.51 35.85 21.13
N THR A 84 -3.35 35.30 21.52
CA THR A 84 -2.45 35.93 22.50
C THR A 84 -1.95 37.28 21.98
N THR A 85 -1.53 37.32 20.71
CA THR A 85 -1.01 38.53 20.07
C THR A 85 -2.09 39.61 19.93
N GLU A 86 -3.28 39.22 19.46
CA GLU A 86 -4.42 40.12 19.34
C GLU A 86 -4.83 40.70 20.70
N SER A 87 -4.90 39.85 21.73
CA SER A 87 -5.18 40.28 23.11
C SER A 87 -4.14 41.29 23.62
N ALA A 88 -2.85 41.04 23.38
CA ALA A 88 -1.79 41.95 23.78
C ALA A 88 -1.91 43.33 23.10
N ILE A 89 -2.22 43.38 21.80
CA ILE A 89 -2.42 44.63 21.06
C ILE A 89 -3.64 45.40 21.58
N LEU A 90 -4.74 44.70 21.85
CA LEU A 90 -5.99 45.33 22.32
C LEU A 90 -5.88 45.87 23.75
N GLN A 91 -5.15 45.16 24.62
CA GLN A 91 -4.98 45.52 26.03
C GLN A 91 -3.79 46.45 26.28
N ALA A 92 -3.01 46.79 25.27
CA ALA A 92 -1.91 47.74 25.40
C ALA A 92 -2.45 49.17 25.63
N ASP A 93 -2.33 49.63 26.89
CA ASP A 93 -2.69 50.99 27.31
C ASP A 93 -1.64 52.04 26.89
N THR A 94 -0.46 51.59 26.44
CA THR A 94 0.69 52.45 26.14
C THR A 94 0.65 53.08 24.74
N ILE A 95 -0.27 52.63 23.87
CA ILE A 95 -0.34 53.01 22.46
C ILE A 95 -1.66 53.74 22.11
N GLY A 96 -1.59 54.69 21.17
CA GLY A 96 -2.75 55.37 20.62
C GLY A 96 -3.51 54.54 19.59
N GLN A 97 -4.74 54.98 19.24
CA GLN A 97 -5.61 54.29 18.28
C GLN A 97 -4.99 54.08 16.88
N PRO A 98 -4.26 55.05 16.29
CA PRO A 98 -3.64 54.86 14.98
C PRO A 98 -2.63 53.70 14.96
N CYS A 99 -1.78 53.60 16.01
CA CYS A 99 -0.86 52.47 16.15
C CYS A 99 -1.63 51.15 16.31
N ARG A 100 -2.66 51.13 17.15
CA ARG A 100 -3.44 49.90 17.39
C ARG A 100 -4.04 49.36 16.08
N VAL A 101 -4.58 50.23 15.23
CA VAL A 101 -5.09 49.83 13.91
C VAL A 101 -3.99 49.23 13.04
N LEU A 102 -2.82 49.89 12.95
CA LEU A 102 -1.69 49.38 12.19
C LEU A 102 -1.23 47.99 12.66
N LEU A 103 -1.13 47.78 13.97
CA LEU A 103 -0.71 46.48 14.53
C LEU A 103 -1.73 45.37 14.24
N LEU A 104 -3.02 45.67 14.32
CA LEU A 104 -4.07 44.72 13.96
C LEU A 104 -4.06 44.40 12.45
N GLU A 105 -3.70 45.37 11.60
CA GLU A 105 -3.49 45.15 10.17
C GLU A 105 -2.27 44.24 9.91
N LEU A 106 -1.15 44.48 10.60
CA LEU A 106 0.04 43.62 10.50
C LEU A 106 -0.24 42.19 11.00
N LEU A 107 -0.90 42.05 12.15
CA LEU A 107 -1.39 40.76 12.68
C LEU A 107 -2.20 40.03 11.61
N LYS A 108 -3.14 40.70 10.94
CA LYS A 108 -3.97 40.11 9.90
C LYS A 108 -3.14 39.64 8.69
N ILE A 109 -2.12 40.41 8.29
CA ILE A 109 -1.21 40.04 7.21
C ILE A 109 -0.45 38.77 7.57
N PHE A 110 0.22 38.73 8.72
CA PHE A 110 1.01 37.57 9.14
C PHE A 110 0.14 36.34 9.41
N ARG A 111 -1.06 36.53 9.96
CA ARG A 111 -2.08 35.46 10.06
C ARG A 111 -2.42 34.85 8.70
N THR A 112 -2.52 35.66 7.66
CA THR A 112 -2.81 35.19 6.30
C THR A 112 -1.62 34.42 5.73
N ILE A 113 -0.39 34.88 5.97
CA ILE A 113 0.85 34.21 5.54
C ILE A 113 0.97 32.85 6.22
N GLY A 114 0.88 32.78 7.55
CA GLY A 114 0.98 31.52 8.28
C GLY A 114 -0.11 30.51 7.87
N GLN A 115 -1.33 30.97 7.58
CA GLN A 115 -2.37 30.10 7.02
C GLN A 115 -2.00 29.52 5.65
N ALA A 116 -1.38 30.33 4.79
CA ALA A 116 -0.92 29.88 3.48
C ALA A 116 0.23 28.86 3.60
N GLU A 117 1.16 29.07 4.53
CA GLU A 117 2.25 28.13 4.80
C GLU A 117 1.74 26.79 5.34
N LEU A 118 0.79 26.82 6.27
CA LEU A 118 0.13 25.63 6.78
C LEU A 118 -0.57 24.83 5.67
N GLN A 119 -1.26 25.54 4.74
CA GLN A 119 -1.86 24.91 3.56
C GLN A 119 -0.82 24.33 2.61
N ALA A 120 0.33 24.99 2.46
CA ALA A 120 1.43 24.49 1.63
C ALA A 120 2.02 23.19 2.20
N CYS A 121 2.21 23.09 3.52
CA CYS A 121 2.62 21.84 4.18
C CYS A 121 1.64 20.69 3.90
N ALA A 122 0.34 20.96 4.00
CA ALA A 122 -0.69 19.97 3.69
C ALA A 122 -0.67 19.55 2.21
N ALA A 123 -0.58 20.51 1.29
CA ALA A 123 -0.52 20.25 -0.15
C ALA A 123 0.70 19.42 -0.55
N TYR A 124 1.88 19.77 -0.02
CA TYR A 124 3.10 19.01 -0.26
C TYR A 124 2.97 17.56 0.25
N THR A 125 2.43 17.38 1.45
CA THR A 125 2.19 16.06 2.05
C THR A 125 1.23 15.22 1.21
N MET A 126 0.16 15.83 0.67
CA MET A 126 -0.74 15.14 -0.25
C MET A 126 -0.03 14.65 -1.52
N GLY A 127 0.90 15.44 -2.06
CA GLY A 127 1.72 15.03 -3.19
C GLY A 127 2.57 13.79 -2.88
N LEU A 128 3.18 13.73 -1.70
CA LEU A 128 3.94 12.56 -1.27
C LEU A 128 3.04 11.32 -1.11
N LEU A 129 1.84 11.49 -0.55
CA LEU A 129 0.91 10.38 -0.29
C LEU A 129 0.52 9.60 -1.56
N ASP A 130 0.58 10.18 -2.75
CA ASP A 130 0.20 9.48 -3.98
C ASP A 130 1.02 8.19 -4.19
N TYR A 131 2.34 8.29 -4.12
CA TYR A 131 3.24 7.13 -4.22
C TYR A 131 2.96 6.09 -3.13
N TRP A 132 2.76 6.55 -1.89
CA TRP A 132 2.61 5.68 -0.73
C TRP A 132 1.23 5.02 -0.62
N THR A 133 0.20 5.60 -1.21
CA THR A 133 -1.19 5.12 -1.06
C THR A 133 -1.74 4.47 -2.32
N LYS A 134 -1.32 4.92 -3.50
CA LYS A 134 -1.86 4.47 -4.79
C LYS A 134 -0.90 3.63 -5.62
N GLN A 135 0.40 3.70 -5.37
CA GLN A 135 1.39 3.04 -6.23
C GLN A 135 1.98 1.81 -5.57
N ARG A 136 2.76 1.94 -4.48
CA ARG A 136 3.60 0.85 -3.94
C ARG A 136 2.88 -0.50 -3.78
N PHE A 137 1.82 -0.54 -2.97
CA PHE A 137 1.07 -1.78 -2.73
C PHE A 137 0.45 -2.34 -4.02
N PHE A 138 -0.13 -1.47 -4.85
CA PHE A 138 -0.83 -1.87 -6.06
C PHE A 138 0.12 -2.36 -7.15
N SER A 139 1.36 -1.87 -7.22
CA SER A 139 2.38 -2.41 -8.13
C SER A 139 2.59 -3.90 -7.93
N PHE A 140 2.69 -4.38 -6.68
CA PHE A 140 2.84 -5.81 -6.39
C PHE A 140 1.51 -6.56 -6.48
N ALA A 141 0.41 -5.96 -6.02
CA ALA A 141 -0.90 -6.59 -6.07
C ALA A 141 -1.37 -6.86 -7.51
N ASN A 142 -1.04 -5.96 -8.44
CA ASN A 142 -1.35 -6.11 -9.85
C ASN A 142 -0.51 -7.20 -10.52
N ILE A 143 0.77 -7.34 -10.13
CA ILE A 143 1.61 -8.45 -10.61
C ILE A 143 0.99 -9.78 -10.18
N VAL A 144 0.65 -9.94 -8.90
CA VAL A 144 0.00 -11.16 -8.39
C VAL A 144 -1.29 -11.47 -9.17
N HIS A 145 -2.14 -10.47 -9.36
CA HIS A 145 -3.42 -10.66 -10.06
C HIS A 145 -3.24 -11.05 -11.54
N ARG A 146 -2.30 -10.39 -12.25
CA ARG A 146 -1.96 -10.73 -13.63
C ARG A 146 -1.42 -12.16 -13.71
N ASP A 147 -0.42 -12.48 -12.91
CA ASP A 147 0.28 -13.76 -13.00
C ASP A 147 -0.64 -14.93 -12.62
N ALA A 148 -1.59 -14.71 -11.69
CA ALA A 148 -2.65 -15.66 -11.39
C ALA A 148 -3.59 -15.91 -12.59
N THR A 149 -3.98 -14.84 -13.30
CA THR A 149 -4.84 -14.94 -14.48
C THR A 149 -4.12 -15.69 -15.62
N GLU A 150 -2.84 -15.36 -15.83
CA GLU A 150 -2.02 -16.04 -16.84
C GLU A 150 -1.77 -17.50 -16.51
N LEU A 151 -1.63 -17.87 -15.23
CA LEU A 151 -1.47 -19.27 -14.82
C LEU A 151 -2.68 -20.12 -15.25
N THR A 152 -3.89 -19.64 -15.00
CA THR A 152 -5.11 -20.35 -15.43
C THR A 152 -5.11 -20.60 -16.94
N HIS A 153 -4.67 -19.60 -17.71
CA HIS A 153 -4.55 -19.74 -19.16
C HIS A 153 -3.46 -20.74 -19.58
N ARG A 154 -2.27 -20.67 -18.98
CA ARG A 154 -1.16 -21.61 -19.27
C ARG A 154 -1.54 -23.05 -18.96
N VAL A 155 -2.19 -23.31 -17.83
CA VAL A 155 -2.68 -24.65 -17.46
C VAL A 155 -3.68 -25.18 -18.49
N GLY A 156 -4.59 -24.33 -18.98
CA GLY A 156 -5.50 -24.69 -20.06
C GLY A 156 -4.77 -25.10 -21.34
N LEU A 157 -3.78 -24.31 -21.77
CA LEU A 157 -2.98 -24.60 -22.96
C LEU A 157 -2.18 -25.90 -22.83
N ILE A 158 -1.59 -26.20 -21.66
CA ILE A 158 -0.87 -27.46 -21.42
C ILE A 158 -1.81 -28.65 -21.62
N LEU A 159 -3.03 -28.57 -21.10
CA LEU A 159 -4.02 -29.63 -21.23
C LEU A 159 -4.56 -29.79 -22.67
N GLU A 160 -4.44 -28.76 -23.51
CA GLU A 160 -4.83 -28.77 -24.93
C GLU A 160 -3.71 -29.24 -25.86
N GLN A 161 -2.46 -28.82 -25.59
CA GLN A 161 -1.31 -29.00 -26.48
C GLN A 161 -0.84 -30.46 -26.56
N TYR A 162 -0.90 -31.19 -25.46
CA TYR A 162 -0.37 -32.56 -25.39
C TYR A 162 -1.46 -33.60 -25.64
N ASN A 163 -1.09 -34.68 -26.32
CA ASN A 163 -2.00 -35.81 -26.50
C ASN A 163 -2.22 -36.53 -25.15
N LYS A 164 -3.47 -36.49 -24.67
CA LYS A 164 -3.90 -37.07 -23.39
C LYS A 164 -3.78 -38.60 -23.30
N ILE A 165 -3.40 -39.29 -24.37
CA ILE A 165 -3.24 -40.74 -24.43
C ILE A 165 -1.76 -41.10 -24.53
N THR A 166 -0.97 -40.38 -25.33
CA THR A 166 0.42 -40.75 -25.63
C THR A 166 1.46 -39.87 -24.93
N GLN A 167 1.09 -38.73 -24.35
CA GLN A 167 2.01 -37.74 -23.77
C GLN A 167 1.64 -37.38 -22.32
N MET A 168 1.00 -38.30 -21.60
CA MET A 168 0.54 -38.07 -20.23
C MET A 168 1.67 -37.74 -19.24
N ASP A 169 2.86 -38.29 -19.44
CA ASP A 169 4.04 -37.98 -18.62
C ASP A 169 4.50 -36.53 -18.81
N ASN A 170 4.56 -36.07 -20.06
CA ASN A 170 4.91 -34.68 -20.37
C ASN A 170 3.89 -33.69 -19.80
N ILE A 171 2.59 -34.03 -19.84
CA ILE A 171 1.55 -33.20 -19.23
C ILE A 171 1.81 -33.07 -17.73
N LEU A 172 2.05 -34.20 -17.05
CA LEU A 172 2.25 -34.22 -15.61
C LEU A 172 3.50 -33.45 -15.20
N GLU A 173 4.62 -33.67 -15.88
CA GLU A 173 5.88 -32.97 -15.65
C GLU A 173 5.71 -31.45 -15.76
N VAL A 174 5.11 -30.97 -16.86
CA VAL A 174 4.92 -29.54 -17.09
C VAL A 174 3.92 -28.92 -16.09
N LEU A 175 2.83 -29.61 -15.75
CA LEU A 175 1.89 -29.14 -14.72
C LEU A 175 2.56 -29.02 -13.35
N GLN A 176 3.42 -29.98 -13.00
CA GLN A 176 4.17 -29.98 -11.76
C GLN A 176 5.18 -28.83 -11.72
N GLU A 177 5.91 -28.60 -12.81
CA GLU A 177 6.85 -27.48 -12.94
C GLU A 177 6.14 -26.12 -12.81
N GLU A 178 5.04 -25.91 -13.54
CA GLU A 178 4.24 -24.67 -13.45
C GLU A 178 3.72 -24.44 -12.03
N TYR A 179 3.25 -25.50 -11.35
CA TYR A 179 2.76 -25.41 -9.98
C TYR A 179 3.86 -24.93 -9.03
N TYR A 180 5.04 -25.56 -9.04
CA TYR A 180 6.12 -25.19 -8.13
C TYR A 180 6.73 -23.82 -8.46
N ALA A 181 6.90 -23.50 -9.74
CA ALA A 181 7.41 -22.20 -10.18
C ALA A 181 6.48 -21.07 -9.73
N PHE A 182 5.18 -21.20 -9.99
CA PHE A 182 4.20 -20.21 -9.57
C PHE A 182 4.09 -20.10 -8.05
N ASN A 183 4.05 -21.24 -7.34
CA ASN A 183 3.91 -21.22 -5.89
C ASN A 183 5.10 -20.55 -5.20
N SER A 184 6.32 -20.81 -5.67
CA SER A 184 7.53 -20.16 -5.15
C SER A 184 7.50 -18.65 -5.40
N TYR A 185 7.18 -18.25 -6.63
CA TYR A 185 7.13 -16.85 -7.01
C TYR A 185 6.03 -16.07 -6.27
N ASN A 186 4.82 -16.62 -6.22
CA ASN A 186 3.71 -15.98 -5.52
C ASN A 186 4.01 -15.89 -4.02
N SER A 187 4.58 -16.92 -3.39
CA SER A 187 4.97 -16.87 -1.97
C SER A 187 5.89 -15.69 -1.67
N ALA A 188 6.90 -15.44 -2.52
CA ALA A 188 7.78 -14.28 -2.39
C ALA A 188 7.03 -12.95 -2.53
N LEU A 189 6.07 -12.84 -3.47
CA LEU A 189 5.23 -11.65 -3.61
C LEU A 189 4.28 -11.45 -2.41
N GLN A 190 3.75 -12.52 -1.82
CA GLN A 190 2.91 -12.44 -0.62
C GLN A 190 3.70 -11.85 0.57
N GLU A 191 4.98 -12.20 0.72
CA GLU A 191 5.85 -11.57 1.72
C GLU A 191 6.07 -10.08 1.47
N VAL A 192 6.31 -9.68 0.22
CA VAL A 192 6.44 -8.27 -0.14
C VAL A 192 5.16 -7.52 0.20
N LEU A 193 4.00 -8.06 -0.19
CA LEU A 193 2.71 -7.46 0.13
C LEU A 193 2.47 -7.34 1.63
N ASN A 194 2.89 -8.31 2.44
CA ASN A 194 2.84 -8.20 3.91
C ASN A 194 3.66 -7.00 4.41
N ARG A 195 4.89 -6.83 3.93
CA ARG A 195 5.72 -5.67 4.30
C ARG A 195 5.10 -4.35 3.85
N GLU A 196 4.44 -4.33 2.70
CA GLU A 196 3.71 -3.15 2.23
C GLU A 196 2.49 -2.81 3.11
N LEU A 197 1.85 -3.79 3.76
CA LEU A 197 0.78 -3.51 4.73
C LEU A 197 1.30 -2.77 5.96
N ASP A 198 2.52 -3.09 6.38
CA ASP A 198 3.18 -2.49 7.55
C ASP A 198 3.97 -1.21 7.21
N ARG A 199 3.92 -0.73 5.97
CA ARG A 199 4.79 0.36 5.49
C ARG A 199 4.69 1.65 6.32
N PHE A 200 3.53 1.92 6.90
CA PHE A 200 3.25 3.11 7.72
C PHE A 200 3.53 2.92 9.22
N ALA A 201 3.86 1.70 9.66
CA ALA A 201 3.96 1.36 11.07
C ALA A 201 5.15 2.03 11.78
N ARG A 202 6.22 2.34 11.04
CA ARG A 202 7.42 2.96 11.63
C ARG A 202 7.14 4.41 12.02
N ALA A 203 7.58 4.82 13.21
CA ALA A 203 7.40 6.18 13.72
C ALA A 203 8.11 7.23 12.86
N ASP A 204 9.28 6.90 12.32
CA ASP A 204 10.13 7.72 11.45
C ASP A 204 9.70 7.70 9.97
N HIS A 205 8.44 7.36 9.68
CA HIS A 205 7.94 7.31 8.30
C HIS A 205 8.18 8.64 7.59
N PRO A 206 8.80 8.66 6.38
CA PRO A 206 9.23 9.90 5.72
C PRO A 206 8.12 10.94 5.57
N VAL A 207 6.92 10.53 5.16
CA VAL A 207 5.78 11.46 5.02
C VAL A 207 5.36 12.08 6.37
N ARG A 208 5.43 11.31 7.46
CA ARG A 208 5.10 11.80 8.81
C ARG A 208 6.16 12.78 9.28
N ALA A 209 7.43 12.40 9.14
CA ALA A 209 8.58 13.22 9.53
C ALA A 209 8.59 14.56 8.78
N THR A 210 8.41 14.53 7.46
CA THR A 210 8.36 15.73 6.61
C THR A 210 7.17 16.63 6.97
N LEU A 211 5.97 16.07 7.20
CA LEU A 211 4.85 16.89 7.64
C LEU A 211 5.14 17.53 9.00
N SER A 212 5.64 16.76 9.97
CA SER A 212 5.97 17.29 11.31
C SER A 212 6.96 18.45 11.21
N ASP A 213 8.07 18.26 10.50
CA ASP A 213 9.12 19.27 10.33
C ASP A 213 8.60 20.56 9.66
N CYS A 214 7.77 20.42 8.62
CA CYS A 214 7.14 21.56 7.95
C CYS A 214 6.21 22.33 8.90
N LEU A 215 5.40 21.62 9.70
CA LEU A 215 4.48 22.22 10.65
C LEU A 215 5.21 22.91 11.80
N ASP A 216 6.21 22.25 12.39
CA ASP A 216 7.01 22.80 13.48
C ASP A 216 7.73 24.08 13.03
N THR A 217 8.26 24.07 11.81
CA THR A 217 8.86 25.26 11.18
C THR A 217 7.83 26.36 10.96
N THR A 218 6.66 26.03 10.39
CA THR A 218 5.59 27.00 10.13
C THR A 218 5.12 27.67 11.42
N VAL A 219 4.89 26.88 12.48
CA VAL A 219 4.51 27.41 13.80
C VAL A 219 5.59 28.31 14.37
N THR A 220 6.85 27.91 14.27
CA THR A 220 7.99 28.70 14.75
C THR A 220 8.10 30.04 14.03
N LEU A 221 8.00 30.04 12.70
CA LEU A 221 8.05 31.27 11.90
C LEU A 221 6.85 32.17 12.19
N HIS A 222 5.65 31.59 12.31
CA HIS A 222 4.45 32.33 12.69
C HIS A 222 4.58 32.99 14.06
N GLN A 223 5.17 32.31 15.05
CA GLN A 223 5.47 32.91 16.35
C GLN A 223 6.41 34.11 16.21
N LEU A 224 7.49 33.97 15.43
CA LEU A 224 8.46 35.05 15.22
C LEU A 224 7.83 36.26 14.52
N ASP A 225 6.95 36.03 13.55
CA ASP A 225 6.20 37.09 12.89
C ASP A 225 5.29 37.83 13.88
N MET A 226 4.64 37.11 14.79
CA MET A 226 3.80 37.72 15.82
C MET A 226 4.63 38.46 16.89
N ASP A 227 5.79 37.93 17.27
CA ASP A 227 6.74 38.61 18.15
C ASP A 227 7.26 39.89 17.50
N TYR A 228 7.51 39.87 16.19
CA TYR A 228 7.88 41.05 15.43
C TYR A 228 6.78 42.13 15.46
N VAL A 229 5.51 41.74 15.30
CA VAL A 229 4.37 42.67 15.46
C VAL A 229 4.35 43.26 16.86
N LEU A 230 4.52 42.44 17.92
CA LEU A 230 4.53 42.92 19.29
C LEU A 230 5.72 43.83 19.60
N GLY A 231 6.87 43.64 18.95
CA GLY A 231 8.04 44.51 19.08
C GLY A 231 7.77 45.98 18.72
N TYR A 232 6.78 46.26 17.87
CA TYR A 232 6.37 47.63 17.55
C TYR A 232 5.65 48.34 18.71
N LEU A 233 5.06 47.59 19.65
CA LEU A 233 4.49 48.16 20.87
C LEU A 233 5.55 48.89 21.69
N GLU A 234 6.78 48.36 21.72
CA GLU A 234 7.87 48.86 22.53
C GLU A 234 8.73 49.91 21.82
N THR A 235 8.79 49.91 20.49
CA THR A 235 9.82 50.69 19.76
C THR A 235 9.29 51.66 18.72
N GLY A 236 8.19 51.34 18.04
CA GLY A 236 7.70 52.11 16.89
C GLY A 236 6.54 53.06 17.20
N CYS A 237 5.71 52.71 18.17
CA CYS A 237 4.44 53.41 18.41
C CYS A 237 4.46 54.45 19.54
N MET A 238 5.51 54.51 20.36
CA MET A 238 5.57 55.45 21.49
C MET A 238 5.64 56.93 21.09
N THR A 239 6.04 57.23 19.84
CA THR A 239 6.12 58.59 19.29
C THR A 239 4.81 59.07 18.64
N TRP A 240 3.78 58.21 18.56
CA TRP A 240 2.50 58.46 17.87
C TRP A 240 1.33 58.56 18.87
N LYS A 241 1.56 59.29 19.98
CA LYS A 241 0.52 59.59 20.98
C LYS A 241 -0.41 60.69 20.51
#